data_AF-A0A5D3AUU0-F1
#
_entry.id   AF-A0A5D3AUU0-F1
#
_cell.length_a   1.000
_cell.length_b   1.000
_cell.length_c   1.000
_cell.angle_alpha   90.00
_cell.angle_beta   90.00
_cell.angle_gamma   90.00
#
_symmetry.space_group_name_H-M   'P 1'
#
loop_
_entity.id
_entity.type
_entity.pdbx_description
1 polymer ?
#
loop_
_entity_poly.entity_id
_entity_poly.type
_entity_poly.pdbx_seq_one_letter_code
_entity_poly.pdbx_strand_id
1 'polypeptide(L)'
;MALFRCELKNVESRPDEAIKVEYTCSGETVTSYLKTDKDQIDHRGDFMVRSGDTNVFQVSTFVEGRSHCRSHWDWRCYTAPCESLGEFGDRLGFHPKTSMVPLSEVPVDYDEARYEDEKVFTAAETEQAPEEEGDQAEEK
;
A
#
# COMPACT_ATOMS: atom_id res chain seq x y z
N MET A 1 -14.38 28.00 -2.82
CA MET A 1 -15.10 26.71 -2.92
C MET A 1 -14.82 25.95 -1.65
N ALA A 2 -15.84 25.74 -0.81
CA ALA A 2 -15.68 24.94 0.39
C ALA A 2 -15.48 23.49 -0.03
N LEU A 3 -14.24 23.00 0.07
CA LEU A 3 -13.98 21.57 0.22
C LEU A 3 -14.89 21.13 1.37
N PHE A 4 -15.77 20.15 1.15
CA PHE A 4 -16.59 19.59 2.22
C PHE A 4 -15.64 18.89 3.22
N ARG A 5 -14.95 19.66 4.06
CA ARG A 5 -14.62 19.31 5.44
C ARG A 5 -15.94 19.35 6.22
N CYS A 6 -16.90 18.50 5.86
CA CYS A 6 -17.74 17.97 6.92
C CYS A 6 -16.75 17.32 7.88
N GLU A 7 -16.77 17.71 9.15
CA GLU A 7 -15.88 17.16 10.18
C GLU A 7 -15.82 15.65 10.00
N LEU A 8 -14.68 15.15 9.52
CA LEU A 8 -14.49 13.72 9.31
C LEU A 8 -14.69 13.06 10.66
N LYS A 9 -15.76 12.28 10.80
CA LYS A 9 -16.03 11.50 12.00
C LYS A 9 -15.32 10.16 11.88
N ASN A 10 -14.91 9.60 13.02
CA ASN A 10 -14.26 8.29 13.10
C ASN A 10 -12.92 8.21 12.34
N VAL A 11 -12.14 9.30 12.36
CA VAL A 11 -10.74 9.26 11.91
C VAL A 11 -9.91 8.62 13.00
N GLU A 12 -9.26 7.52 12.65
CA GLU A 12 -8.42 6.75 13.56
C GLU A 12 -7.02 6.63 12.99
N SER A 13 -6.03 6.71 13.87
CA SER A 13 -4.64 6.40 13.50
C SER A 13 -4.47 4.89 13.43
N ARG A 14 -3.92 4.41 12.31
CA ARG A 14 -3.79 3.00 11.94
C ARG A 14 -2.42 2.74 11.28
N PRO A 15 -1.29 3.01 11.95
CA PRO A 15 0.04 2.90 11.34
C PRO A 15 0.43 1.47 10.94
N ASP A 16 -0.12 0.47 11.63
CA ASP A 16 0.19 -0.96 11.40
C ASP A 16 -0.76 -1.65 10.41
N GLU A 17 -1.66 -0.88 9.78
CA GLU A 17 -2.66 -1.37 8.84
C GLU A 17 -2.59 -0.57 7.53
N ALA A 18 -3.02 -1.17 6.42
CA ALA A 18 -3.22 -0.52 5.13
C ALA A 18 -4.71 -0.44 4.79
N ILE A 19 -5.07 0.51 3.91
CA ILE A 19 -6.38 0.50 3.26
C ILE A 19 -6.30 -0.44 2.06
N LYS A 20 -6.97 -1.58 2.14
CA LYS A 20 -7.23 -2.45 0.99
C LYS A 20 -8.35 -1.84 0.16
N VAL A 21 -8.16 -1.77 -1.16
CA VAL A 21 -9.14 -1.28 -2.13
C VAL A 21 -9.34 -2.35 -3.19
N GLU A 22 -10.56 -2.87 -3.29
CA GLU A 22 -10.96 -3.87 -4.30
C GLU A 22 -11.94 -3.22 -5.27
N TYR A 23 -11.64 -3.25 -6.57
CA TYR A 23 -12.50 -2.65 -7.59
C TYR A 23 -12.43 -3.43 -8.90
N THR A 24 -13.47 -3.30 -9.73
CA THR A 24 -13.50 -3.94 -11.04
C THR A 24 -12.93 -3.00 -12.10
N CYS A 25 -11.86 -3.41 -12.77
CA CYS A 25 -11.27 -2.70 -13.89
C CYS A 25 -11.35 -3.58 -15.14
N SER A 26 -11.96 -3.10 -16.22
CA SER A 26 -12.05 -3.83 -17.51
C SER A 26 -12.59 -5.26 -17.42
N GLY A 27 -13.45 -5.55 -16.43
CA GLY A 27 -14.05 -6.87 -16.20
C GLY A 27 -13.28 -7.76 -15.22
N GLU A 28 -12.13 -7.34 -14.74
CA GLU A 28 -11.31 -8.06 -13.77
C GLU A 28 -11.35 -7.37 -12.40
N THR A 29 -11.34 -8.16 -11.33
CA THR A 29 -11.23 -7.63 -9.97
C THR A 29 -9.77 -7.33 -9.67
N VAL A 30 -9.47 -6.07 -9.44
CA VAL A 30 -8.17 -5.57 -9.01
C VAL A 30 -8.20 -5.36 -7.50
N THR A 31 -7.11 -5.74 -6.83
CA THR A 31 -6.88 -5.43 -5.43
C THR A 31 -5.64 -4.58 -5.32
N SER A 32 -5.75 -3.45 -4.65
CA SER A 32 -4.65 -2.53 -4.38
C SER A 32 -4.62 -2.16 -2.91
N TYR A 33 -3.46 -1.73 -2.43
CA TYR A 33 -3.24 -1.41 -1.03
C TYR A 33 -2.61 -0.03 -0.91
N LEU A 34 -3.17 0.81 -0.05
CA LEU A 34 -2.58 2.08 0.34
C LEU A 34 -1.94 1.90 1.72
N LYS A 35 -0.63 1.63 1.74
CA LYS A 35 0.15 1.36 2.96
C LYS A 35 0.54 2.68 3.64
N THR A 36 0.88 3.69 2.84
CA THR A 36 1.39 4.99 3.26
C THR A 36 0.71 6.10 2.46
N ASP A 37 1.00 7.35 2.80
CA ASP A 37 0.57 8.53 2.04
C ASP A 37 1.26 8.68 0.66
N LYS A 38 2.28 7.85 0.38
CA LYS A 38 2.98 7.79 -0.90
C LYS A 38 2.35 6.82 -1.88
N ASP A 39 1.58 5.86 -1.38
CA ASP A 39 0.88 4.92 -2.25
C ASP A 39 -0.27 5.62 -2.94
N GLN A 40 -0.36 5.41 -4.25
CA GLN A 40 -1.39 6.00 -5.09
C GLN A 40 -2.02 4.92 -5.95
N ILE A 41 -3.35 4.92 -6.00
CA ILE A 41 -4.12 4.11 -6.93
C ILE A 41 -4.64 5.05 -8.02
N ASP A 42 -4.20 4.80 -9.25
CA ASP A 42 -4.72 5.48 -10.44
C ASP A 42 -5.76 4.61 -11.13
N HIS A 43 -6.98 5.14 -11.27
CA HIS A 43 -8.06 4.46 -11.95
C HIS A 43 -8.85 5.43 -12.84
N ARG A 44 -8.79 5.22 -14.16
CA ARG A 44 -9.60 5.96 -15.15
C ARG A 44 -9.52 7.50 -15.04
N GLY A 45 -8.35 8.01 -14.65
CA GLY A 45 -8.13 9.45 -14.47
C GLY A 45 -8.49 9.98 -13.08
N ASP A 46 -9.01 9.11 -12.20
CA ASP A 46 -9.13 9.37 -10.77
C ASP A 46 -7.87 8.87 -10.06
N PHE A 47 -7.48 9.56 -8.99
CA PHE A 47 -6.40 9.14 -8.12
C PHE A 47 -6.86 9.06 -6.67
N MET A 48 -6.40 8.02 -5.98
CA MET A 48 -6.68 7.79 -4.56
C MET A 48 -5.37 7.66 -3.79
N VAL A 49 -5.27 8.36 -2.66
CA VAL A 49 -4.12 8.34 -1.77
C VAL A 49 -4.57 8.21 -0.32
N ARG A 50 -3.74 7.61 0.52
CA ARG A 50 -3.98 7.57 1.97
C ARG A 50 -3.69 8.92 2.60
N SER A 51 -4.48 9.31 3.59
CA SER A 51 -4.23 10.52 4.37
C SER A 51 -3.36 10.18 5.59
N GLY A 52 -2.04 10.07 5.40
CA GLY A 52 -1.10 9.67 6.45
C GLY A 52 -1.41 8.29 7.02
N ASP A 53 -1.00 8.03 8.26
CA ASP A 53 -1.23 6.75 8.95
C ASP A 53 -2.64 6.67 9.57
N THR A 54 -3.66 6.93 8.78
CA THR A 54 -5.06 6.92 9.24
C THR A 54 -5.93 5.98 8.41
N ASN A 55 -7.17 5.75 8.84
CA ASN A 55 -8.19 5.06 8.03
C ASN A 55 -8.82 5.96 6.94
N VAL A 56 -8.29 7.16 6.71
CA VAL A 56 -8.85 8.12 5.76
C VAL A 56 -8.09 8.06 4.44
N PHE A 57 -8.83 8.22 3.34
CA PHE A 57 -8.25 8.41 2.02
C PHE A 57 -8.72 9.75 1.43
N GLN A 58 -7.98 10.22 0.43
CA GLN A 58 -8.39 11.28 -0.46
C GLN A 58 -8.58 10.70 -1.87
N VAL A 59 -9.75 10.94 -2.48
CA VAL A 59 -9.99 10.67 -3.91
C VAL A 59 -10.07 11.99 -4.63
N SER A 60 -9.39 12.10 -5.75
CA SER A 60 -9.54 13.21 -6.67
C SER A 60 -10.03 12.69 -8.01
N THR A 61 -11.11 13.29 -8.51
CA THR A 61 -11.74 12.90 -9.77
C THR A 61 -11.77 14.05 -10.75
N PHE A 62 -11.62 13.70 -12.03
CA PHE A 62 -11.76 14.65 -13.12
C PHE A 62 -13.23 14.93 -13.41
N VAL A 63 -13.64 16.19 -13.33
CA VAL A 63 -14.99 16.57 -13.75
C VAL A 63 -14.93 17.06 -15.19
N GLU A 64 -15.49 16.28 -16.11
CA GLU A 64 -15.68 16.71 -17.50
C GLU A 64 -16.81 17.75 -17.57
N GLY A 65 -16.49 18.97 -17.11
CA GLY A 65 -17.43 20.08 -16.95
C GLY A 65 -17.11 21.22 -17.88
N ARG A 66 -17.58 21.13 -19.13
CA ARG A 66 -17.60 22.17 -20.18
C ARG A 66 -16.22 22.68 -20.62
N SER A 67 -16.04 22.71 -21.94
CA SER A 67 -14.91 23.32 -22.63
C SER A 67 -14.68 24.74 -22.13
N HIS A 68 -13.70 24.90 -21.24
CA HIS A 68 -13.20 26.20 -20.83
C HIS A 68 -11.93 26.46 -21.63
N CYS A 69 -12.06 27.37 -22.59
CA CYS A 69 -10.93 28.03 -23.22
C CYS A 69 -10.02 28.56 -22.09
N ARG A 70 -8.85 27.93 -21.88
CA ARG A 70 -7.82 28.18 -20.85
C ARG A 70 -7.85 27.24 -19.62
N SER A 71 -7.22 26.07 -19.79
CA SER A 71 -6.14 25.55 -18.95
C SER A 71 -6.33 25.41 -17.43
N HIS A 72 -7.54 25.20 -16.91
CA HIS A 72 -7.72 24.73 -15.54
C HIS A 72 -8.54 23.44 -15.56
N TRP A 73 -7.88 22.34 -15.17
CA TRP A 73 -8.52 21.06 -14.94
C TRP A 73 -9.32 21.18 -13.65
N ASP A 74 -10.65 21.09 -13.73
CA ASP A 74 -11.51 21.16 -12.53
C ASP A 74 -11.50 19.79 -11.83
N TRP A 75 -10.58 19.65 -10.87
CA TRP A 75 -10.51 18.49 -10.00
C TRP A 75 -11.50 18.62 -8.84
N ARG A 76 -12.28 17.58 -8.59
CA ARG A 76 -13.02 17.45 -7.32
C ARG A 76 -12.27 16.51 -6.40
N CYS A 77 -11.94 17.00 -5.22
CA CYS A 77 -11.32 16.20 -4.17
C CYS A 77 -12.36 15.87 -3.09
N TYR A 78 -12.38 14.61 -2.69
CA TYR A 78 -13.16 14.07 -1.59
C TYR A 78 -12.22 13.45 -0.57
N THR A 79 -12.50 13.67 0.70
CA THR A 79 -11.78 13.01 1.80
C THR A 79 -12.81 12.31 2.65
N ALA A 80 -12.59 11.04 2.98
CA ALA A 80 -13.50 10.25 3.78
C ALA A 80 -12.78 9.07 4.46
N PRO A 81 -13.32 8.54 5.58
CA PRO A 81 -12.91 7.25 6.12
C PRO A 81 -13.09 6.14 5.09
N CYS A 82 -12.22 5.12 5.10
CA CYS A 82 -12.23 4.04 4.12
C CYS A 82 -13.57 3.34 4.06
N GLU A 83 -14.27 3.16 5.18
CA GLU A 83 -15.58 2.52 5.26
C GLU A 83 -16.66 3.28 4.45
N SER A 84 -16.46 4.58 4.22
CA SER A 84 -17.43 5.42 3.50
C SER A 84 -17.23 5.42 1.98
N LEU A 85 -16.14 4.89 1.43
CA LEU A 85 -15.86 5.01 0.00
C LEU A 85 -16.94 4.34 -0.88
N GLY A 86 -17.44 3.18 -0.46
CA GLY A 86 -18.51 2.49 -1.17
C GLY A 86 -19.77 3.33 -1.33
N GLU A 87 -20.09 4.19 -0.35
CA GLU A 87 -21.23 5.13 -0.40
C GLU A 87 -21.01 6.25 -1.43
N PHE A 88 -19.76 6.62 -1.70
CA PHE A 88 -19.40 7.63 -2.70
C PHE A 88 -19.26 7.07 -4.11
N GLY A 89 -19.34 5.75 -4.31
CA GLY A 89 -19.05 5.10 -5.58
C GLY A 89 -19.90 5.62 -6.75
N ASP A 90 -21.17 5.92 -6.52
CA ASP A 90 -22.05 6.50 -7.55
C ASP A 90 -21.58 7.88 -8.04
N ARG A 91 -20.95 8.67 -7.16
CA ARG A 91 -20.44 10.01 -7.51
C ARG A 91 -19.10 9.94 -8.24
N LEU A 92 -18.36 8.87 -8.02
CA LEU A 92 -17.03 8.65 -8.58
C LEU A 92 -17.07 7.81 -9.86
N GLY A 93 -18.20 7.16 -10.17
CA GLY A 93 -18.32 6.32 -11.36
C GLY A 93 -17.54 4.99 -11.26
N PHE A 94 -17.08 4.64 -10.07
CA PHE A 94 -16.51 3.34 -9.73
C PHE A 94 -16.96 2.95 -8.32
N HIS A 95 -17.20 1.65 -8.09
CA HIS A 95 -17.74 1.13 -6.82
C HIS A 95 -16.70 0.25 -6.14
N PRO A 96 -15.69 0.85 -5.48
CA PRO A 96 -14.68 0.09 -4.79
C PRO A 96 -15.23 -0.43 -3.45
N LYS A 97 -14.68 -1.55 -2.99
CA LYS A 97 -14.80 -2.01 -1.61
C LYS A 97 -13.51 -1.69 -0.90
N THR A 98 -13.64 -1.23 0.33
CA THR A 98 -12.52 -0.76 1.14
C THR A 98 -12.58 -1.36 2.52
N SER A 99 -11.41 -1.71 3.04
CA SER A 99 -11.27 -2.24 4.40
C SER A 99 -9.89 -1.95 4.93
N MET A 100 -9.78 -1.74 6.24
CA MET A 100 -8.50 -1.78 6.91
C MET A 100 -8.00 -3.23 7.01
N VAL A 101 -6.73 -3.48 6.70
CA VAL A 101 -6.07 -4.78 6.83
C VAL A 101 -4.69 -4.63 7.46
N PRO A 102 -4.22 -5.57 8.29
CA PRO A 102 -2.86 -5.54 8.82
C PRO A 102 -1.81 -5.48 7.71
N LEU A 103 -0.72 -4.74 7.92
CA LEU A 103 0.39 -4.67 6.95
C LEU A 103 1.01 -6.05 6.65
N SER A 104 0.93 -7.00 7.59
CA SER A 104 1.39 -8.38 7.39
C SER A 104 0.60 -9.17 6.34
N GLU A 105 -0.62 -8.74 6.01
CA GLU A 105 -1.45 -9.34 4.97
C GLU A 105 -1.25 -8.69 3.60
N VAL A 106 -0.53 -7.56 3.56
CA VAL A 106 -0.25 -6.83 2.32
C VAL A 106 0.92 -7.52 1.61
N PRO A 107 0.79 -7.85 0.30
CA PRO A 107 1.89 -8.38 -0.48
C PRO A 107 3.10 -7.43 -0.43
N VAL A 108 4.28 -8.00 -0.22
CA VAL A 108 5.53 -7.25 -0.34
C VAL A 108 5.79 -7.04 -1.83
N ASP A 109 5.85 -5.78 -2.25
CA ASP A 109 6.27 -5.45 -3.61
C ASP A 109 7.77 -5.78 -3.74
N TYR A 110 8.11 -6.86 -4.43
CA TYR A 110 9.50 -7.28 -4.69
C TYR A 110 10.22 -6.37 -5.71
N ASP A 111 9.76 -5.13 -5.93
CA ASP A 111 10.42 -4.17 -6.82
C ASP A 111 11.51 -3.32 -6.12
N GLU A 112 11.61 -3.35 -4.78
CA GLU A 112 12.73 -2.75 -4.05
C GLU A 112 13.95 -3.68 -3.90
N ALA A 113 13.87 -4.95 -4.32
CA ALA A 113 14.94 -5.93 -4.12
C ALA A 113 16.09 -5.88 -5.16
N ARG A 114 16.22 -4.80 -5.95
CA ARG A 114 17.25 -4.67 -6.99
C ARG A 114 18.44 -3.75 -6.67
N TYR A 115 18.47 -3.16 -5.48
CA TYR A 115 19.66 -2.50 -4.98
C TYR A 115 19.74 -2.73 -3.47
N GLU A 116 20.38 -3.81 -3.04
CA GLU A 116 21.51 -3.73 -2.12
C GLU A 116 22.38 -4.98 -2.33
N ASP A 117 23.60 -4.69 -2.77
CA ASP A 117 24.76 -5.51 -3.02
C ASP A 117 24.89 -6.77 -2.16
N GLU A 118 25.25 -7.84 -2.86
CA GLU A 118 26.01 -8.97 -2.38
C GLU A 118 27.05 -8.59 -1.30
N LYS A 119 26.81 -8.96 -0.05
CA LYS A 119 27.89 -9.31 0.88
C LYS A 119 27.42 -10.24 1.99
N VAL A 120 27.04 -11.45 1.59
CA VAL A 120 27.07 -12.59 2.52
C VAL A 120 28.52 -13.04 2.64
N PHE A 121 29.27 -12.42 3.55
CA PHE A 121 30.43 -13.07 4.15
C PHE A 121 29.89 -14.06 5.19
N THR A 122 29.63 -15.30 4.80
CA THR A 122 29.54 -16.41 5.75
C THR A 122 30.85 -17.18 5.68
N ALA A 123 31.73 -16.84 6.62
CA ALA A 123 32.81 -17.72 7.04
C ALA A 123 32.18 -18.94 7.73
N ALA A 124 32.32 -20.11 7.11
CA ALA A 124 32.24 -21.41 7.76
C ALA A 124 32.88 -22.44 6.81
N GLU A 125 34.21 -22.51 6.83
CA GLU A 125 34.91 -23.73 6.42
C GLU A 125 34.49 -24.84 7.39
N THR A 126 33.55 -25.69 6.98
CA THR A 126 33.36 -27.02 7.54
C THR A 126 34.21 -27.99 6.73
N GLU A 127 35.45 -28.22 7.17
CA GLU A 127 36.26 -29.36 6.75
C GLU A 127 35.89 -30.55 7.66
N GLN A 128 35.36 -31.62 7.06
CA GLN A 128 35.09 -32.88 7.76
C GLN A 128 36.12 -33.95 7.37
N ALA A 129 36.68 -34.56 8.44
CA ALA A 129 37.13 -35.95 8.61
C ALA A 129 38.46 -36.36 7.93
N PRO A 130 39.23 -37.34 8.49
CA PRO A 130 38.75 -38.46 9.32
C PRO A 130 39.56 -38.83 10.59
N GLU A 131 38.99 -39.81 11.30
CA GLU A 131 39.46 -40.54 12.48
C GLU A 131 40.85 -41.20 12.29
N GLU A 132 41.66 -41.27 13.36
CA GLU A 132 42.49 -42.44 13.66
C GLU A 132 42.76 -42.57 15.17
N GLU A 133 43.01 -43.81 15.56
CA GLU A 133 43.03 -44.41 16.88
C GLU A 133 44.14 -43.93 17.82
N GLY A 134 43.86 -44.03 19.13
CA GLY A 134 44.75 -44.59 20.15
C GLY A 134 46.12 -43.97 20.40
N ASP A 135 46.33 -43.40 21.60
CA ASP A 135 47.16 -44.10 22.59
C ASP A 135 46.91 -43.51 23.99
N GLN A 136 47.06 -44.35 25.00
CA GLN A 136 46.80 -44.06 26.40
C GLN A 136 47.86 -43.12 26.97
N ALA A 137 47.42 -42.14 27.75
CA ALA A 137 48.27 -41.53 28.76
C ALA A 137 48.44 -42.52 29.92
N GLU A 138 49.67 -42.76 30.37
CA GLU A 138 49.97 -42.47 31.77
C GLU A 138 51.46 -42.27 32.03
N GLU A 139 51.70 -41.22 32.77
CA GLU A 139 52.95 -40.73 33.34
C GLU A 139 53.25 -41.52 34.63
N LYS A 140 54.45 -42.10 34.75
CA LYS A 140 55.24 -42.18 36.00
C LYS A 140 56.62 -42.79 35.78
#